data_AF-W6TFM1-F1
#
_entry.id   AF-W6TFM1-F1
#
_cell.length_a   1.000
_cell.length_b   1.000
_cell.length_c   1.000
_cell.angle_alpha   90.00
_cell.angle_beta   90.00
_cell.angle_gamma   90.00
#
_symmetry.space_group_name_H-M   'P 1'
#
loop_
_entity.id
_entity.type
_entity.pdbx_description
1 polymer ?
#
loop_
_entity_poly.entity_id
_entity_poly.type
_entity_poly.pdbx_seq_one_letter_code
_entity_poly.pdbx_strand_id
1 'polypeptide(L)'
;MNIEKKGEGKVRVIIMMVMMMVMMGCNSGGVKGEGTAGGGGSGLSGAMMEVGRSAERVFYAFIELMSDVLGFTAKVDTKKSDVGNYFNSLGVKLGEATKELEEVAKKSETDTNKGDLSKDEKNAIREAVDAAKGVLDTLKGYLESLKGIGDGTIVGEAVTGDAAAVGTAGDESSLVAIIKALKLVVQVSEKENVGKLSESDTTLSINGIDNKNGVKILATKMVVIQNQQMWVRQLQYW
;
A
#
# COMPACT_ATOMS: atom_id res chain seq x y z
N MET A 1 15.19 -23.60 16.65
CA MET A 1 15.46 -23.51 15.20
C MET A 1 14.96 -24.80 14.55
N ASN A 2 13.84 -24.77 13.80
CA ASN A 2 13.46 -25.75 12.75
C ASN A 2 11.99 -25.71 12.27
N ILE A 3 11.18 -24.71 12.65
CA ILE A 3 9.77 -24.63 12.19
C ILE A 3 9.59 -23.71 10.96
N GLU A 4 10.54 -22.81 10.68
CA GLU A 4 10.35 -21.75 9.65
C GLU A 4 10.60 -22.20 8.20
N LYS A 5 11.36 -23.28 7.96
CA LYS A 5 11.74 -23.67 6.58
C LYS A 5 10.68 -24.42 5.77
N LYS A 6 9.54 -24.81 6.36
CA LYS A 6 8.56 -25.69 5.69
C LYS A 6 7.47 -24.93 4.92
N GLY A 7 7.26 -23.64 5.21
CA GLY A 7 6.26 -22.79 4.52
C GLY A 7 6.80 -22.12 3.25
N GLU A 8 8.06 -21.70 3.25
CA GLU A 8 8.67 -20.92 2.16
C GLU A 8 8.80 -21.70 0.85
N GLY A 9 9.02 -23.02 0.92
CA GLY A 9 9.11 -23.88 -0.25
C GLY A 9 7.78 -24.07 -0.97
N LYS A 10 6.66 -24.13 -0.23
CA LYS A 10 5.33 -24.31 -0.84
C LYS A 10 4.88 -23.04 -1.57
N VAL A 11 5.05 -21.87 -0.97
CA VAL A 11 4.65 -20.59 -1.59
C VAL A 11 5.50 -20.31 -2.84
N ARG A 12 6.81 -20.57 -2.81
CA ARG A 12 7.66 -20.42 -4.00
C ARG A 12 7.27 -21.36 -5.15
N VAL A 13 6.91 -22.61 -4.84
CA VAL A 13 6.45 -23.56 -5.87
C VAL A 13 5.10 -23.12 -6.45
N ILE A 14 4.19 -22.61 -5.62
CA ILE A 14 2.88 -22.11 -6.07
C ILE A 14 3.06 -20.87 -6.97
N ILE A 15 3.90 -19.91 -6.59
CA ILE A 15 4.18 -18.72 -7.41
C ILE A 15 4.85 -19.11 -8.74
N MET A 16 5.79 -20.07 -8.74
CA MET A 16 6.37 -20.60 -10.00
C MET A 16 5.34 -21.33 -10.86
N MET A 17 4.42 -22.11 -10.26
CA MET A 17 3.35 -22.80 -11.00
C MET A 17 2.38 -21.81 -11.65
N VAL A 18 1.99 -20.75 -10.93
CA VAL A 18 1.11 -19.70 -11.48
C VAL A 18 1.81 -18.94 -12.61
N MET A 19 3.10 -18.61 -12.47
CA MET A 19 3.87 -17.98 -13.56
C MET A 19 4.02 -18.88 -14.80
N MET A 20 4.20 -20.19 -14.63
CA MET A 20 4.28 -21.14 -15.76
C MET A 20 2.93 -21.30 -16.48
N MET A 21 1.80 -21.28 -15.77
CA MET A 21 0.47 -21.31 -16.40
C MET A 21 0.20 -20.05 -17.24
N VAL A 22 0.70 -18.88 -16.83
CA VAL A 22 0.52 -17.62 -17.58
C VAL A 22 1.40 -17.57 -18.85
N MET A 23 2.53 -18.27 -18.87
CA MET A 23 3.46 -18.27 -20.02
C MET A 23 3.11 -19.26 -21.15
N MET A 24 2.20 -20.22 -20.94
CA MET A 24 1.79 -21.18 -21.99
C MET A 24 0.56 -20.74 -22.81
N GLY A 25 -0.03 -19.57 -22.51
CA GLY A 25 -1.30 -19.12 -23.11
C GLY A 25 -1.23 -18.36 -24.43
N CYS A 26 -0.05 -18.17 -25.03
CA CYS A 26 0.09 -17.36 -26.25
C CYS A 26 0.98 -18.05 -27.31
N ASN A 27 0.61 -19.26 -27.72
CA ASN A 27 1.11 -19.86 -28.95
C ASN A 27 -0.03 -20.50 -29.75
N SER A 28 -0.88 -19.65 -30.32
CA SER A 28 -1.82 -20.03 -31.39
C SER A 28 -1.06 -20.06 -32.72
N GLY A 29 -0.23 -21.08 -32.89
CA GLY A 29 0.39 -21.45 -34.16
C GLY A 29 -0.30 -22.69 -34.70
N GLY A 30 -1.19 -22.49 -35.68
CA GLY A 30 -2.08 -23.53 -36.20
C GLY A 30 -1.36 -24.73 -36.80
N VAL A 31 -1.95 -25.91 -36.59
CA VAL A 31 -1.78 -27.07 -37.46
C VAL A 31 -3.15 -27.51 -37.96
N LYS A 32 -3.34 -27.34 -39.27
CA LYS A 32 -4.51 -27.72 -40.04
C LYS A 32 -4.35 -29.19 -40.43
N GLY A 33 -5.32 -30.03 -40.07
CA GLY A 33 -5.31 -31.45 -40.38
C GLY A 33 -6.63 -32.09 -39.97
N GLU A 34 -7.63 -31.93 -40.83
CA GLU A 34 -8.98 -32.48 -40.70
C GLU A 34 -8.97 -34.02 -40.72
N GLY A 35 -9.44 -34.60 -39.62
CA GLY A 35 -10.05 -35.92 -39.56
C GLY A 35 -11.41 -35.77 -38.89
N THR A 36 -12.45 -35.60 -39.69
CA THR A 36 -13.83 -35.40 -39.27
C THR A 36 -14.38 -36.63 -38.56
N ALA A 37 -14.75 -36.49 -37.28
CA ALA A 37 -15.83 -37.26 -36.67
C ALA A 37 -16.33 -36.50 -35.44
N GLY A 38 -17.61 -36.07 -35.51
CA GLY A 38 -18.27 -35.29 -34.48
C GLY A 38 -18.21 -35.93 -33.09
N GLY A 39 -17.45 -35.30 -32.21
CA GLY A 39 -17.56 -35.45 -30.77
C GLY A 39 -17.55 -34.04 -30.20
N GLY A 40 -18.59 -33.68 -29.44
CA GLY A 40 -18.76 -32.35 -28.87
C GLY A 40 -17.51 -31.88 -28.13
N GLY A 41 -16.79 -30.93 -28.73
CA GLY A 41 -15.73 -30.20 -28.07
C GLY A 41 -16.35 -29.25 -27.06
N SER A 42 -16.65 -29.75 -25.87
CA SER A 42 -17.26 -28.96 -24.79
C SER A 42 -16.86 -29.57 -23.45
N GLY A 43 -15.64 -29.27 -23.00
CA GLY A 43 -15.13 -29.89 -21.77
C GLY A 43 -14.07 -29.10 -21.00
N LEU A 44 -13.73 -27.86 -21.38
CA LEU A 44 -12.80 -27.03 -20.59
C LEU A 44 -13.27 -25.57 -20.42
N SER A 45 -14.33 -25.16 -21.13
CA SER A 45 -14.55 -23.74 -21.44
C SER A 45 -15.35 -22.98 -20.39
N GLY A 46 -16.23 -23.63 -19.62
CA GLY A 46 -17.16 -22.94 -18.70
C GLY A 46 -16.50 -22.48 -17.40
N ALA A 47 -15.99 -23.44 -16.62
CA ALA A 47 -15.32 -23.23 -15.33
C ALA A 47 -14.16 -22.24 -15.44
N MET A 48 -13.26 -22.48 -16.40
CA MET A 48 -12.11 -21.62 -16.62
C MET A 48 -12.51 -20.24 -17.18
N MET A 49 -13.62 -20.11 -17.93
CA MET A 49 -14.13 -18.78 -18.28
C MET A 49 -14.63 -18.01 -17.07
N GLU A 50 -15.30 -18.67 -16.12
CA GLU A 50 -15.86 -17.98 -14.96
C GLU A 50 -14.80 -17.62 -13.92
N VAL A 51 -13.87 -18.54 -13.64
CA VAL A 51 -12.66 -18.27 -12.85
C VAL A 51 -11.83 -17.19 -13.53
N GLY A 52 -11.62 -17.26 -14.84
CA GLY A 52 -10.89 -16.27 -15.64
C GLY A 52 -11.50 -14.87 -15.56
N ARG A 53 -12.83 -14.75 -15.73
CA ARG A 53 -13.55 -13.49 -15.53
C ARG A 53 -13.44 -12.96 -14.10
N SER A 54 -13.36 -13.84 -13.11
CA SER A 54 -13.16 -13.43 -11.72
C SER A 54 -11.75 -12.93 -11.46
N ALA A 55 -10.75 -13.63 -11.98
CA ALA A 55 -9.35 -13.21 -11.91
C ALA A 55 -9.14 -11.86 -12.63
N GLU A 56 -9.83 -11.63 -13.74
CA GLU A 56 -9.83 -10.33 -14.44
C GLU A 56 -10.33 -9.18 -13.54
N ARG A 57 -11.41 -9.38 -12.77
CA ARG A 57 -11.89 -8.35 -11.83
C ARG A 57 -10.89 -8.06 -10.72
N VAL A 58 -10.24 -9.10 -10.18
CA VAL A 58 -9.13 -8.92 -9.22
C VAL A 58 -8.02 -8.08 -9.84
N PHE A 59 -7.66 -8.35 -11.10
CA PHE A 59 -6.61 -7.62 -11.79
C PHE A 59 -6.96 -6.12 -11.98
N TYR A 60 -8.20 -5.80 -12.36
CA TYR A 60 -8.64 -4.40 -12.45
C TYR A 60 -8.67 -3.70 -11.09
N ALA A 61 -9.16 -4.36 -10.04
CA ALA A 61 -9.13 -3.80 -8.69
C ALA A 61 -7.69 -3.49 -8.23
N PHE A 62 -6.73 -4.34 -8.59
CA PHE A 62 -5.32 -4.12 -8.29
C PHE A 62 -4.71 -2.96 -9.11
N ILE A 63 -5.04 -2.84 -10.39
CA ILE A 63 -4.61 -1.69 -11.20
C ILE A 63 -5.14 -0.37 -10.65
N GLU A 64 -6.42 -0.34 -10.26
CA GLU A 64 -7.02 0.84 -9.64
C GLU A 64 -6.24 1.22 -8.37
N LEU A 65 -6.00 0.25 -7.48
CA LEU A 65 -5.22 0.46 -6.26
C LEU A 65 -3.82 1.01 -6.55
N MET A 66 -3.08 0.44 -7.51
CA MET A 66 -1.76 0.95 -7.90
C MET A 66 -1.81 2.39 -8.42
N SER A 67 -2.83 2.72 -9.21
CA SER A 67 -3.03 4.07 -9.72
C SER A 67 -3.29 5.07 -8.60
N ASP A 68 -4.09 4.71 -7.58
CA ASP A 68 -4.33 5.59 -6.45
C ASP A 68 -3.10 5.77 -5.58
N VAL A 69 -2.33 4.68 -5.36
CA VAL A 69 -1.07 4.73 -4.59
C VAL A 69 -0.10 5.75 -5.18
N LEU A 70 -0.05 5.83 -6.52
CA LEU A 70 0.74 6.83 -7.26
C LEU A 70 0.03 8.18 -7.41
N GLY A 71 -1.26 8.26 -7.08
CA GLY A 71 -2.16 9.37 -7.38
C GLY A 71 -2.24 10.47 -6.32
N PHE A 72 -1.60 10.32 -5.16
CA PHE A 72 -1.65 11.37 -4.13
C PHE A 72 -0.84 12.61 -4.54
N THR A 73 -1.55 13.63 -5.01
CA THR A 73 -0.95 14.92 -5.38
C THR A 73 -1.21 15.95 -4.30
N ALA A 74 -0.15 16.33 -3.57
CA ALA A 74 -0.22 17.43 -2.62
C ALA A 74 -0.28 18.79 -3.34
N LYS A 75 -1.35 19.54 -3.09
CA LYS A 75 -1.57 20.95 -3.47
C LYS A 75 -1.33 21.89 -2.30
N VAL A 76 -1.24 23.19 -2.59
CA VAL A 76 -1.01 24.27 -1.60
C VAL A 76 -2.07 24.36 -0.51
N ASP A 77 -3.26 23.82 -0.76
CA ASP A 77 -4.43 23.82 0.13
C ASP A 77 -4.72 22.43 0.72
N THR A 78 -3.84 21.45 0.49
CA THR A 78 -3.99 20.08 1.03
C THR A 78 -3.99 20.13 2.54
N LYS A 79 -5.03 19.61 3.17
CA LYS A 79 -5.15 19.55 4.62
C LYS A 79 -4.48 18.30 5.16
N LYS A 80 -4.05 18.34 6.41
CA LYS A 80 -3.52 17.16 7.11
C LYS A 80 -4.55 16.03 7.17
N SER A 81 -5.83 16.36 7.34
CA SER A 81 -6.95 15.41 7.26
C SER A 81 -7.13 14.77 5.89
N ASP A 82 -6.75 15.44 4.78
CA ASP A 82 -6.79 14.84 3.45
C ASP A 82 -5.79 13.67 3.33
N VAL A 83 -4.67 13.74 4.05
CA VAL A 83 -3.68 12.65 4.12
C VAL A 83 -4.26 11.43 4.85
N GLY A 84 -4.93 11.64 5.99
CA GLY A 84 -5.61 10.55 6.71
C GLY A 84 -6.74 9.92 5.90
N ASN A 85 -7.51 10.75 5.18
CA ASN A 85 -8.56 10.28 4.27
C ASN A 85 -8.00 9.47 3.10
N TYR A 86 -6.86 9.88 2.55
CA TYR A 86 -6.18 9.15 1.49
C TYR A 86 -5.79 7.74 1.93
N PHE A 87 -5.09 7.58 3.06
CA PHE A 87 -4.72 6.25 3.56
C PHE A 87 -5.95 5.39 3.88
N ASN A 88 -7.01 5.98 4.45
CA ASN A 88 -8.26 5.26 4.67
C ASN A 88 -8.89 4.77 3.34
N SER A 89 -8.85 5.58 2.28
CA SER A 89 -9.36 5.18 0.96
C SER A 89 -8.59 4.00 0.37
N LEU A 90 -7.27 3.97 0.52
CA LEU A 90 -6.44 2.83 0.13
C LEU A 90 -6.81 1.57 0.91
N GLY A 91 -7.06 1.69 2.22
CA GLY A 91 -7.54 0.57 3.06
C GLY A 91 -8.88 0.01 2.59
N VAL A 92 -9.81 0.86 2.16
CA VAL A 92 -11.10 0.43 1.59
C VAL A 92 -10.88 -0.38 0.30
N LYS A 93 -10.04 0.12 -0.61
CA LYS A 93 -9.73 -0.55 -1.90
C LYS A 93 -9.02 -1.89 -1.71
N LEU A 94 -8.11 -2.00 -0.73
CA LEU A 94 -7.54 -3.29 -0.33
C LEU A 94 -8.64 -4.28 0.10
N GLY A 95 -9.63 -3.80 0.86
CA GLY A 95 -10.77 -4.62 1.28
C GLY A 95 -11.68 -5.06 0.11
N GLU A 96 -11.81 -4.24 -0.93
CA GLU A 96 -12.52 -4.60 -2.16
C GLU A 96 -11.75 -5.66 -2.96
N ALA A 97 -10.43 -5.50 -3.09
CA ALA A 97 -9.57 -6.51 -3.73
C ALA A 97 -9.63 -7.86 -2.99
N THR A 98 -9.63 -7.86 -1.65
CA THR A 98 -9.83 -9.08 -0.82
C THR A 98 -11.16 -9.77 -1.14
N LYS A 99 -12.24 -9.01 -1.38
CA LYS A 99 -13.56 -9.56 -1.72
C LYS A 99 -13.55 -10.20 -3.11
N GLU A 100 -12.99 -9.52 -4.11
CA GLU A 100 -12.89 -10.08 -5.48
C GLU A 100 -12.02 -11.35 -5.51
N LEU A 101 -10.95 -11.41 -4.71
CA LEU A 101 -10.12 -12.60 -4.54
C LEU A 101 -10.92 -13.78 -3.97
N GLU A 102 -11.77 -13.53 -2.98
CA GLU A 102 -12.64 -14.57 -2.41
C GLU A 102 -13.62 -15.12 -3.46
N GLU A 103 -14.13 -14.28 -4.36
CA GLU A 103 -15.00 -14.73 -5.45
C GLU A 103 -14.26 -15.63 -6.46
N VAL A 104 -12.96 -15.41 -6.68
CA VAL A 104 -12.13 -16.33 -7.49
C VAL A 104 -12.10 -17.72 -6.85
N ALA A 105 -11.84 -17.80 -5.54
CA ALA A 105 -11.83 -19.07 -4.83
C ALA A 105 -13.17 -19.79 -4.92
N LYS A 106 -14.28 -19.11 -4.62
CA LYS A 106 -15.63 -19.71 -4.69
C LYS A 106 -16.00 -20.22 -6.08
N LYS A 107 -15.67 -19.46 -7.13
CA LYS A 107 -15.92 -19.88 -8.52
C LYS A 107 -15.05 -21.05 -8.95
N SER A 108 -13.88 -21.23 -8.34
CA SER A 108 -13.05 -22.42 -8.57
C SER A 108 -13.63 -23.68 -7.91
N GLU A 109 -14.43 -23.55 -6.85
CA GLU A 109 -14.98 -24.68 -6.09
C GLU A 109 -16.29 -25.24 -6.67
N THR A 110 -17.06 -24.43 -7.40
CA THR A 110 -18.48 -24.67 -7.70
C THR A 110 -18.76 -25.43 -9.00
N ASP A 111 -17.76 -25.69 -9.84
CA ASP A 111 -17.96 -26.49 -11.05
C ASP A 111 -17.88 -28.00 -10.72
N THR A 112 -18.87 -28.78 -11.17
CA THR A 112 -19.01 -30.23 -10.87
C THR A 112 -19.10 -31.10 -12.13
N ASN A 113 -18.80 -30.55 -13.32
CA ASN A 113 -18.99 -31.27 -14.58
C ASN A 113 -17.68 -31.52 -15.35
N LYS A 114 -17.41 -32.81 -15.59
CA LYS A 114 -16.47 -33.47 -16.54
C LYS A 114 -15.64 -32.52 -17.43
N GLY A 115 -14.68 -31.87 -16.81
CA GLY A 115 -13.80 -30.84 -17.38
C GLY A 115 -13.12 -30.02 -16.29
N ASP A 116 -13.17 -30.57 -15.08
CA ASP A 116 -13.25 -29.86 -13.83
C ASP A 116 -11.84 -29.70 -13.25
N LEU A 117 -11.56 -28.58 -12.60
CA LEU A 117 -10.34 -28.43 -11.82
C LEU A 117 -10.29 -29.61 -10.84
N SER A 118 -9.18 -30.33 -10.85
CA SER A 118 -8.94 -31.39 -9.88
C SER A 118 -9.06 -30.82 -8.47
N LYS A 119 -9.38 -31.70 -7.52
CA LYS A 119 -9.42 -31.31 -6.10
C LYS A 119 -8.12 -30.64 -5.66
N ASP A 120 -6.98 -31.10 -6.19
CA ASP A 120 -5.67 -30.54 -5.90
C ASP A 120 -5.50 -29.13 -6.49
N GLU A 121 -6.02 -28.87 -7.70
CA GLU A 121 -6.02 -27.52 -8.30
C GLU A 121 -6.95 -26.55 -7.57
N LYS A 122 -8.16 -26.99 -7.18
CA LYS A 122 -9.10 -26.18 -6.38
C LYS A 122 -8.48 -25.82 -5.03
N ASN A 123 -7.85 -26.78 -4.36
CA ASN A 123 -7.12 -26.54 -3.11
C ASN A 123 -5.95 -25.57 -3.31
N ALA A 124 -5.18 -25.72 -4.39
CA ALA A 124 -4.06 -24.82 -4.68
C ALA A 124 -4.54 -23.38 -4.91
N ILE A 125 -5.65 -23.17 -5.63
CA ILE A 125 -6.26 -21.85 -5.81
C ILE A 125 -6.71 -21.29 -4.47
N ARG A 126 -7.40 -22.09 -3.65
CA ARG A 126 -7.86 -21.65 -2.32
C ARG A 126 -6.70 -21.26 -1.41
N GLU A 127 -5.66 -22.09 -1.33
CA GLU A 127 -4.46 -21.82 -0.55
C GLU A 127 -3.77 -20.51 -1.01
N ALA A 128 -3.66 -20.29 -2.31
CA ALA A 128 -3.06 -19.07 -2.87
C ALA A 128 -3.91 -17.82 -2.57
N VAL A 129 -5.23 -17.91 -2.73
CA VAL A 129 -6.17 -16.83 -2.42
C VAL A 129 -6.13 -16.48 -0.93
N ASP A 130 -6.14 -17.48 -0.05
CA ASP A 130 -6.11 -17.26 1.40
C ASP A 130 -4.81 -16.61 1.86
N ALA A 131 -3.68 -17.02 1.30
CA ALA A 131 -2.39 -16.38 1.55
C ALA A 131 -2.40 -14.90 1.12
N ALA A 132 -2.85 -14.61 -0.11
CA ALA A 132 -2.94 -13.24 -0.62
C ALA A 132 -3.87 -12.36 0.23
N LYS A 133 -5.04 -12.87 0.60
CA LYS A 133 -5.99 -12.17 1.47
C LYS A 133 -5.40 -11.87 2.84
N GLY A 134 -4.66 -12.80 3.44
CA GLY A 134 -3.98 -12.58 4.72
C GLY A 134 -3.01 -11.39 4.69
N VAL A 135 -2.27 -11.24 3.58
CA VAL A 135 -1.37 -10.08 3.36
C VAL A 135 -2.18 -8.80 3.19
N LEU A 136 -3.20 -8.80 2.32
CA LEU A 136 -4.02 -7.62 2.05
C LEU A 136 -4.80 -7.13 3.29
N ASP A 137 -5.35 -8.05 4.09
CA ASP A 137 -6.07 -7.72 5.33
C ASP A 137 -5.13 -7.12 6.38
N THR A 138 -3.89 -7.63 6.47
CA THR A 138 -2.86 -7.06 7.34
C THR A 138 -2.50 -5.63 6.92
N LEU A 139 -2.26 -5.40 5.62
CA LEU A 139 -1.97 -4.08 5.09
C LEU A 139 -3.14 -3.12 5.30
N LYS A 140 -4.37 -3.57 5.01
CA LYS A 140 -5.60 -2.82 5.27
C LYS A 140 -5.68 -2.36 6.72
N GLY A 141 -5.45 -3.25 7.69
CA GLY A 141 -5.49 -2.91 9.11
C GLY A 141 -4.51 -1.80 9.50
N TYR A 142 -3.31 -1.77 8.91
CA TYR A 142 -2.36 -0.69 9.13
C TYR A 142 -2.81 0.63 8.50
N LEU A 143 -3.39 0.60 7.30
CA LEU A 143 -3.90 1.81 6.64
C LEU A 143 -5.16 2.36 7.35
N GLU A 144 -6.05 1.50 7.82
CA GLU A 144 -7.21 1.89 8.62
C GLU A 144 -6.82 2.51 9.96
N SER A 145 -5.66 2.14 10.53
CA SER A 145 -5.14 2.80 11.73
C SER A 145 -4.76 4.27 11.52
N LEU A 146 -4.57 4.67 10.25
CA LEU A 146 -4.31 6.06 9.85
C LEU A 146 -5.58 6.85 9.56
N LYS A 147 -6.75 6.21 9.62
CA LYS A 147 -8.03 6.87 9.43
C LYS A 147 -8.23 7.97 10.47
N GLY A 148 -8.60 9.16 10.01
CA GLY A 148 -8.88 10.29 10.89
C GLY A 148 -7.65 10.96 11.51
N ILE A 149 -6.43 10.56 11.09
CA ILE A 149 -5.22 11.31 11.42
C ILE A 149 -5.21 12.62 10.64
N GLY A 150 -4.69 13.66 11.29
CA GLY A 150 -4.59 15.00 10.74
C GLY A 150 -5.83 15.83 11.03
N ASP A 151 -5.65 17.14 11.03
CA ASP A 151 -6.69 18.12 11.33
C ASP A 151 -7.04 18.94 10.06
N GLY A 152 -7.80 20.01 10.25
CA GLY A 152 -8.19 20.92 9.16
C GLY A 152 -7.07 21.84 8.67
N THR A 153 -5.89 21.81 9.30
CA THR A 153 -4.77 22.68 8.94
C THR A 153 -4.06 22.18 7.69
N ILE A 154 -3.42 23.12 6.96
CA ILE A 154 -2.75 22.82 5.70
C ILE A 154 -1.42 22.10 5.97
N VAL A 155 -1.07 21.14 5.11
CA VAL A 155 0.24 20.48 5.15
C VAL A 155 1.32 21.51 4.81
N GLY A 156 2.31 21.66 5.68
CA GLY A 156 3.36 22.66 5.53
C GLY A 156 2.95 24.07 5.97
N GLU A 157 1.86 24.20 6.74
CA GLU A 157 1.51 25.46 7.39
C GLU A 157 2.69 26.01 8.20
N ALA A 158 3.09 27.23 7.87
CA ALA A 158 4.12 27.98 8.58
C ALA A 158 3.52 29.27 9.10
N VAL A 159 3.54 29.42 10.42
CA VAL A 159 3.06 30.64 11.08
C VAL A 159 4.21 31.65 11.13
N THR A 160 3.92 32.92 10.86
CA THR A 160 4.91 34.02 10.91
C THR A 160 4.49 35.10 11.92
N GLY A 161 5.40 36.03 12.23
CA GLY A 161 5.11 37.15 13.13
C GLY A 161 4.98 36.72 14.60
N ASP A 162 4.07 37.35 15.34
CA ASP A 162 3.91 37.14 16.79
C ASP A 162 3.29 35.77 17.11
N ALA A 163 2.46 35.23 16.22
CA ALA A 163 1.90 33.89 16.36
C ALA A 163 2.98 32.79 16.26
N ALA A 164 4.11 33.04 15.59
CA ALA A 164 5.26 32.14 15.54
C ALA A 164 6.09 32.11 16.85
N ALA A 165 5.88 33.07 17.76
CA ALA A 165 6.60 33.13 19.03
C ALA A 165 6.07 32.13 20.07
N VAL A 166 4.81 31.73 19.95
CA VAL A 166 4.17 30.78 20.87
C VAL A 166 4.39 29.34 20.42
N GLY A 167 4.36 29.09 19.10
CA GLY A 167 4.44 27.75 18.53
C GLY A 167 3.30 26.84 19.00
N THR A 168 3.13 25.70 18.36
CA THR A 168 2.23 24.65 18.86
C THR A 168 2.93 23.33 18.69
N ALA A 169 2.97 22.53 19.75
CA ALA A 169 3.53 21.19 19.68
C ALA A 169 2.71 20.37 18.68
N GLY A 170 3.39 19.56 17.88
CA GLY A 170 2.71 18.58 17.03
C GLY A 170 1.97 17.56 17.87
N ASP A 171 0.94 16.95 17.29
CA ASP A 171 0.25 15.82 17.91
C ASP A 171 1.15 14.59 17.90
N GLU A 172 1.82 14.34 19.03
CA GLU A 172 2.73 13.22 19.22
C GLU A 172 2.05 11.87 18.96
N SER A 173 0.77 11.72 19.34
CA SER A 173 0.04 10.47 19.17
C SER A 173 -0.18 10.15 17.69
N SER A 174 -0.57 11.15 16.90
CA SER A 174 -0.71 11.06 15.44
C SER A 174 0.64 10.76 14.76
N LEU A 175 1.72 11.42 15.17
CA LEU A 175 3.05 11.20 14.61
C LEU A 175 3.55 9.77 14.86
N VAL A 176 3.39 9.28 16.08
CA VAL A 176 3.77 7.90 16.44
C VAL A 176 2.92 6.89 15.67
N ALA A 177 1.62 7.13 15.51
CA ALA A 177 0.73 6.26 14.74
C ALA A 177 1.16 6.17 13.26
N ILE A 178 1.43 7.30 12.61
CA ILE A 178 1.92 7.34 11.22
C ILE A 178 3.20 6.54 11.06
N ILE A 179 4.22 6.84 11.87
CA ILE A 179 5.53 6.18 11.78
C ILE A 179 5.40 4.67 12.00
N LYS A 180 4.58 4.26 12.97
CA LYS A 180 4.36 2.85 13.27
C LYS A 180 3.67 2.12 12.12
N ALA A 181 2.59 2.67 11.56
CA ALA A 181 1.88 2.03 10.46
C ALA A 181 2.77 1.89 9.22
N LEU A 182 3.49 2.95 8.82
CA LEU A 182 4.39 2.91 7.68
C LEU A 182 5.52 1.88 7.87
N LYS A 183 6.10 1.80 9.07
CA LYS A 183 7.11 0.79 9.39
C LYS A 183 6.54 -0.63 9.28
N LEU A 184 5.31 -0.85 9.75
CA LEU A 184 4.67 -2.16 9.70
C LEU A 184 4.33 -2.58 8.26
N VAL A 185 3.93 -1.65 7.39
CA VAL A 185 3.75 -1.88 5.94
C VAL A 185 5.05 -2.35 5.28
N VAL A 186 6.17 -1.67 5.58
CA VAL A 186 7.50 -2.08 5.09
C VAL A 186 7.86 -3.48 5.60
N GLN A 187 7.64 -3.76 6.88
CA GLN A 187 7.94 -5.08 7.45
C GLN A 187 7.11 -6.22 6.82
N VAL A 188 5.86 -5.98 6.46
CA VAL A 188 5.07 -6.96 5.69
C VAL A 188 5.70 -7.21 4.33
N SER A 189 6.07 -6.13 3.63
CA SER A 189 6.70 -6.23 2.31
C SER A 189 8.00 -7.04 2.37
N GLU A 190 8.84 -6.82 3.39
CA GLU A 190 10.08 -7.59 3.60
C GLU A 190 9.82 -9.09 3.87
N LYS A 191 8.78 -9.42 4.64
CA LYS A 191 8.38 -10.82 4.90
C LYS A 191 7.93 -11.53 3.64
N GLU A 192 7.24 -10.81 2.75
CA GLU A 192 6.84 -11.30 1.43
C GLU A 192 7.99 -11.24 0.40
N ASN A 193 9.22 -11.00 0.85
CA ASN A 193 10.44 -10.97 0.04
C ASN A 193 10.36 -9.92 -1.09
N VAL A 194 9.56 -8.87 -0.91
CA VAL A 194 9.67 -7.63 -1.66
C VAL A 194 10.97 -6.97 -1.22
N GLY A 195 11.79 -6.53 -2.18
CA GLY A 195 13.12 -5.97 -1.91
C GLY A 195 13.07 -4.91 -0.80
N LYS A 196 14.05 -4.94 0.09
CA LYS A 196 14.16 -3.95 1.17
C LYS A 196 14.23 -2.55 0.59
N LEU A 197 13.64 -1.59 1.31
CA LEU A 197 13.89 -0.19 1.02
C LEU A 197 15.39 0.06 1.09
N SER A 198 15.95 0.60 0.02
CA SER A 198 17.33 1.07 0.03
C SER A 198 17.42 2.28 0.95
N GLU A 199 18.47 2.33 1.77
CA GLU A 199 18.78 3.56 2.49
C GLU A 199 19.04 4.67 1.46
N SER A 200 18.36 5.79 1.62
CA SER A 200 18.59 6.97 0.78
C SER A 200 19.81 7.72 1.32
N ASP A 201 20.78 7.98 0.45
CA ASP A 201 21.92 8.87 0.68
C ASP A 201 21.61 10.34 0.33
N THR A 202 20.34 10.65 0.04
CA THR A 202 19.92 11.97 -0.42
C THR A 202 20.13 13.01 0.68
N THR A 203 21.07 13.92 0.42
CA THR A 203 21.32 15.11 1.25
C THR A 203 20.62 16.31 0.61
N LEU A 204 19.69 16.93 1.33
CA LEU A 204 19.06 18.19 0.92
C LEU A 204 20.06 19.33 1.14
N SER A 205 20.84 19.69 0.11
CA SER A 205 21.59 20.94 0.08
C SER A 205 21.07 21.81 -1.07
N ILE A 206 20.50 22.97 -0.75
CA ILE A 206 20.04 23.95 -1.73
C ILE A 206 20.96 25.15 -1.62
N ASN A 207 21.66 25.49 -2.70
CA ASN A 207 22.55 26.67 -2.77
C ASN A 207 23.59 26.74 -1.63
N GLY A 208 24.14 25.60 -1.21
CA GLY A 208 25.13 25.54 -0.11
C GLY A 208 24.54 25.68 1.30
N ILE A 209 23.21 25.73 1.43
CA ILE A 209 22.52 25.71 2.73
C ILE A 209 22.36 24.25 3.18
N ASP A 210 23.01 23.92 4.28
CA ASP A 210 22.89 22.64 4.99
C ASP A 210 21.44 22.47 5.52
N ASN A 211 20.85 21.29 5.29
CA ASN A 211 19.50 20.92 5.78
C ASN A 211 19.33 21.05 7.29
N LYS A 212 20.42 21.12 8.07
CA LYS A 212 20.39 21.44 9.51
C LYS A 212 19.66 22.75 9.80
N ASN A 213 19.64 23.70 8.86
CA ASN A 213 18.88 24.93 9.00
C ASN A 213 17.36 24.73 8.85
N GLY A 214 16.91 23.65 8.19
CA GLY A 214 15.48 23.32 8.05
C GLY A 214 14.80 23.06 9.38
N VAL A 215 15.50 22.51 10.36
CA VAL A 215 14.98 22.28 11.72
C VAL A 215 14.54 23.57 12.42
N LYS A 216 15.09 24.72 12.02
CA LYS A 216 14.72 26.03 12.59
C LYS A 216 13.24 26.36 12.39
N ILE A 217 12.56 25.76 11.41
CA ILE A 217 11.11 25.91 11.22
C ILE A 217 10.28 25.28 12.34
N LEU A 218 10.85 24.32 13.07
CA LEU A 218 10.21 23.63 14.20
C LEU A 218 10.46 24.35 15.54
N ALA A 219 11.31 25.38 15.55
CA ALA A 219 11.62 26.15 16.74
C ALA A 219 10.59 27.29 16.94
N THR A 220 10.22 27.55 18.19
CA THR A 220 9.57 28.82 18.53
C THR A 220 10.54 29.96 18.26
N LYS A 221 10.04 31.09 17.74
CA LYS A 221 10.86 32.30 17.69
C LYS A 221 11.36 32.57 19.11
N MET A 222 12.68 32.59 19.30
CA MET A 222 13.25 33.04 20.56
C MET A 222 12.63 34.40 20.86
N VAL A 223 11.82 34.49 21.91
CA VAL A 223 11.45 35.77 22.49
C VAL A 223 12.77 36.32 23.01
N VAL A 224 13.45 37.12 22.19
CA VAL A 224 14.40 38.11 22.69
C VAL A 224 13.53 39.04 23.52
N ILE A 225 13.38 38.71 24.81
CA ILE A 225 12.67 39.53 25.77
C ILE A 225 13.25 40.92 25.58
N GLN A 226 12.40 41.91 25.29
CA GLN A 226 12.73 43.33 25.27
C GLN A 226 13.25 43.86 26.63
N ASN A 227 13.86 43.02 27.46
CA ASN A 227 14.53 43.42 28.68
C ASN A 227 15.76 44.30 28.37
N GLN A 228 16.46 44.10 27.26
CA GLN A 228 17.59 44.96 26.92
C GLN A 228 17.18 46.43 26.66
N GLN A 229 15.94 46.71 26.23
CA GLN A 229 15.43 48.07 26.03
C GLN A 229 14.83 48.68 27.32
N MET A 230 14.28 47.87 28.23
CA MET A 230 13.81 48.36 29.54
C MET A 230 14.97 48.77 30.47
N TRP A 231 16.09 48.03 30.47
CA TRP A 231 17.26 48.40 31.27
C TRP A 231 17.94 49.68 30.77
N VAL A 232 17.97 49.91 29.45
CA VAL A 232 18.51 51.15 28.87
C VAL A 232 17.64 52.38 29.18
N ARG A 233 16.30 52.24 29.22
CA ARG A 233 15.40 53.33 29.62
C ARG A 233 15.46 53.66 31.11
N GLN A 234 15.69 52.67 31.98
CA GLN A 234 15.87 52.90 33.43
C GLN A 234 17.19 53.61 33.77
N LEU A 235 18.24 53.41 32.96
CA LEU A 235 19.54 54.07 33.12
C LEU A 235 19.60 55.50 32.54
N GLN A 236 18.58 55.97 31.82
CA GLN A 236 18.48 57.38 31.38
C GLN A 236 17.74 58.29 32.37
N TYR A 237 17.19 57.72 33.45
CA TYR A 237 16.48 58.44 34.50
C TYR A 237 17.22 58.43 35.86
N TRP A 238 18.48 57.99 35.86
CA TRP A 238 19.46 58.13 36.95
C TRP A 238 20.71 58.82 36.40
#